data_AF-A0A812WGF5-F1
#
_entry.id   AF-A0A812WGF5-F1
#
_cell.length_a   1.000
_cell.length_b   1.000
_cell.length_c   1.000
_cell.angle_alpha   90.00
_cell.angle_beta   90.00
_cell.angle_gamma   90.00
#
_symmetry.space_group_name_H-M   'P 1'
#
loop_
_entity.id
_entity.type
_entity.pdbx_description
1 polymer ?
#
loop_
_entity_poly.entity_id
_entity_poly.type
_entity_poly.pdbx_seq_one_letter_code
_entity_poly.pdbx_strand_id
1 'polypeptide(L)'
;VDGEQIYEGSLKDDWDMLPAKEIADPNDKKPEGWVDQEKIPDPSDAKPKDWATEAKIVDSAATKPEEWDDDEDGEWEPPKIDNPAFKGEWSPRMIANPSYSGKWKARMIPNPDFVDNPDLYKYDNIGYVGFDVWQVKGGTIFDNIILTDSAAEADEFAKKWKVLREEEKAQIAKADAAQQEAFEKAKAARAARAKKAEEESGKKASKKAAKTETKSASEEL
;
A
#
# COMPACT_ATOMS: atom_id res chain seq x y z
N VAL A 1 26.00 3.75 11.12
CA VAL A 1 25.07 4.46 12.03
C VAL A 1 25.41 4.03 13.43
N ASP A 2 25.57 4.95 14.38
CA ASP A 2 25.84 4.60 15.79
C ASP A 2 27.16 3.83 16.02
N GLY A 3 28.07 3.92 15.06
CA GLY A 3 29.31 3.14 15.01
C GLY A 3 29.13 1.69 14.55
N GLU A 4 27.98 1.34 13.99
CA GLU A 4 27.71 0.06 13.33
C GLU A 4 27.65 0.24 11.81
N GLN A 5 28.23 -0.72 11.09
CA GLN A 5 28.15 -0.82 9.64
C GLN A 5 26.79 -1.42 9.28
N ILE A 6 25.89 -0.59 8.75
CA ILE A 6 24.53 -1.01 8.35
C ILE A 6 24.44 -1.35 6.87
N TYR A 7 25.46 -1.00 6.08
CA TYR A 7 25.48 -1.18 4.64
C TYR A 7 26.92 -1.18 4.13
N GLU A 8 27.18 -2.01 3.12
CA GLU A 8 28.43 -2.08 2.37
C GLU A 8 28.11 -2.39 0.91
N GLY A 9 28.88 -1.80 0.00
CA GLY A 9 28.55 -1.83 -1.41
C GLY A 9 29.56 -1.09 -2.28
N SER A 10 29.24 -0.97 -3.57
CA SER A 10 30.05 -0.32 -4.59
C SER A 10 29.22 0.72 -5.34
N LEU A 11 29.80 1.90 -5.61
CA LEU A 11 29.14 2.94 -6.40
C LEU A 11 28.73 2.45 -7.80
N LYS A 12 29.40 1.45 -8.35
CA LYS A 12 29.15 0.92 -9.70
C LYS A 12 27.95 -0.01 -9.76
N ASP A 13 27.72 -0.75 -8.68
CA ASP A 13 26.69 -1.79 -8.67
C ASP A 13 25.41 -1.30 -7.96
N ASP A 14 25.54 -0.40 -6.99
CA ASP A 14 24.42 0.09 -6.18
C ASP A 14 23.76 1.34 -6.74
N TRP A 15 24.41 2.04 -7.67
CA TRP A 15 23.92 3.26 -8.28
C TRP A 15 23.98 3.21 -9.81
N ASP A 16 22.97 3.77 -10.46
CA ASP A 16 22.88 3.91 -11.91
C ASP A 16 23.73 5.11 -12.40
N MET A 17 25.05 5.01 -12.21
CA MET A 17 26.02 6.04 -12.62
C MET A 17 26.69 5.75 -13.96
N LEU A 18 26.66 4.49 -14.39
CA LEU A 18 27.24 4.02 -15.65
C LEU A 18 26.14 3.32 -16.46
N PRO A 19 26.21 3.36 -17.80
CA PRO A 19 25.35 2.54 -18.64
C PRO A 19 25.36 1.07 -18.21
N ALA A 20 24.28 0.34 -18.46
CA ALA A 20 24.24 -1.09 -18.15
C ALA A 20 25.39 -1.83 -18.85
N LYS A 21 26.02 -2.80 -18.17
CA LYS A 21 27.10 -3.62 -18.74
C LYS A 21 26.63 -4.43 -19.96
N GLU A 22 25.36 -4.81 -19.98
CA GLU A 22 24.74 -5.58 -21.04
C GLU A 22 23.41 -4.95 -21.47
N ILE A 23 23.12 -5.00 -22.77
CA ILE A 23 21.86 -4.55 -23.36
C ILE A 23 21.23 -5.70 -24.15
N ALA A 24 19.90 -5.68 -24.30
CA ALA A 24 19.24 -6.58 -25.22
C ALA A 24 19.72 -6.31 -26.65
N ASP A 25 20.10 -7.35 -27.39
CA ASP A 25 20.58 -7.20 -28.75
C ASP A 25 19.46 -6.64 -29.64
N PRO A 26 19.63 -5.42 -30.19
CA PRO A 26 18.59 -4.78 -31.00
C PRO A 26 18.34 -5.52 -32.33
N ASN A 27 19.27 -6.36 -32.76
CA ASN A 27 19.15 -7.17 -33.98
C ASN A 27 18.62 -8.57 -33.71
N ASP A 28 18.49 -8.99 -32.45
CA ASP A 28 17.92 -10.29 -32.11
C ASP A 28 16.40 -10.25 -32.23
N LYS A 29 15.84 -11.23 -32.92
CA LYS A 29 14.40 -11.31 -33.21
C LYS A 29 13.88 -12.67 -32.79
N LYS A 30 12.63 -12.67 -32.35
CA LYS A 30 11.90 -13.89 -32.03
C LYS A 30 11.94 -14.83 -33.24
N PRO A 31 12.46 -16.07 -33.10
CA PRO A 31 12.45 -17.04 -34.19
C PRO A 31 11.02 -17.35 -34.64
N GLU A 32 10.84 -17.60 -35.93
CA GLU A 32 9.52 -17.83 -36.54
C GLU A 32 8.79 -19.06 -35.95
N GLY A 33 9.53 -20.04 -35.42
CA GLY A 33 8.98 -21.22 -34.74
C GLY A 33 8.84 -21.09 -33.22
N TRP A 34 9.16 -19.94 -32.62
CA TRP A 34 9.13 -19.79 -31.17
C TRP A 34 7.71 -19.57 -30.66
N VAL A 35 7.22 -20.49 -29.84
CA VAL A 35 5.87 -20.40 -29.28
C VAL A 35 5.93 -19.87 -27.85
N ASP A 36 5.45 -18.66 -27.65
CA ASP A 36 5.38 -17.96 -26.35
C ASP A 36 3.97 -18.00 -25.72
N GLN A 37 3.01 -18.63 -26.39
CA GLN A 37 1.69 -18.89 -25.85
C GLN A 37 1.74 -20.15 -24.96
N GLU A 38 1.68 -19.94 -23.65
CA GLU A 38 1.68 -21.01 -22.64
C GLU A 38 0.44 -21.91 -22.73
N LYS A 39 -0.70 -21.35 -23.13
CA LYS A 39 -1.96 -22.06 -23.28
C LYS A 39 -2.59 -21.82 -24.64
N ILE A 40 -3.16 -22.87 -25.20
CA ILE A 40 -3.92 -22.84 -26.46
C ILE A 40 -5.33 -23.40 -26.23
N PRO A 41 -6.32 -23.00 -27.04
CA PRO A 41 -7.60 -23.68 -27.10
C PRO A 41 -7.39 -25.18 -27.34
N ASP A 42 -8.12 -26.00 -26.60
CA ASP A 42 -8.13 -27.45 -26.78
C ASP A 42 -8.71 -27.78 -28.16
N PRO A 43 -7.91 -28.34 -29.09
CA PRO A 43 -8.39 -28.67 -30.42
C PRO A 43 -9.40 -29.82 -30.41
N SER A 44 -9.50 -30.57 -29.31
CA SER A 44 -10.48 -31.65 -29.13
C SER A 44 -11.77 -31.20 -28.43
N ASP A 45 -11.80 -29.99 -27.87
CA ASP A 45 -13.00 -29.43 -27.25
C ASP A 45 -13.88 -28.80 -28.34
N ALA A 46 -15.03 -29.42 -28.57
CA ALA A 46 -16.00 -28.97 -29.55
C ALA A 46 -17.26 -28.44 -28.85
N LYS A 47 -17.86 -27.39 -29.41
CA LYS A 47 -19.12 -26.84 -28.91
C LYS A 47 -20.15 -27.96 -28.78
N PRO A 48 -20.67 -28.24 -27.56
CA PRO A 48 -21.71 -29.23 -27.39
C PRO A 48 -22.95 -28.87 -28.21
N LYS A 49 -23.59 -29.87 -28.80
CA LYS A 49 -24.81 -29.69 -29.59
C LYS A 49 -25.94 -29.00 -28.80
N ASP A 50 -25.97 -29.20 -27.48
CA ASP A 50 -26.95 -28.65 -26.54
C ASP A 50 -26.50 -27.31 -25.90
N TRP A 51 -25.59 -26.58 -26.54
CA TRP A 51 -25.12 -25.28 -26.08
C TRP A 51 -25.83 -24.15 -26.82
N ALA A 52 -26.91 -23.63 -26.23
CA ALA A 52 -27.65 -22.52 -26.84
C ALA A 52 -26.92 -21.18 -26.62
N THR A 53 -26.60 -20.52 -27.74
CA THR A 53 -25.98 -19.18 -27.78
C THR A 53 -26.99 -18.07 -28.02
N GLU A 54 -28.24 -18.42 -28.30
CA GLU A 54 -29.32 -17.44 -28.47
C GLU A 54 -29.98 -17.17 -27.12
N ALA A 55 -29.89 -15.92 -26.66
CA ALA A 55 -30.48 -15.49 -25.41
C ALA A 55 -32.02 -15.50 -25.44
N LYS A 56 -32.61 -15.37 -26.64
CA LYS A 56 -34.07 -15.36 -26.82
C LYS A 56 -34.50 -16.33 -27.90
N ILE A 57 -35.49 -17.15 -27.58
CA ILE A 57 -36.13 -18.11 -28.51
C ILE A 57 -37.59 -17.72 -28.69
N VAL A 58 -38.18 -18.12 -29.81
CA VAL A 58 -39.62 -17.95 -30.05
C VAL A 58 -40.40 -18.80 -29.05
N ASP A 59 -41.41 -18.23 -28.41
CA ASP A 59 -42.30 -18.97 -27.52
C ASP A 59 -43.22 -19.89 -28.33
N SER A 60 -42.88 -21.18 -28.38
CA SER A 60 -43.68 -22.19 -29.06
C SER A 60 -45.02 -22.48 -28.37
N ALA A 61 -45.23 -22.01 -27.14
CA ALA A 61 -46.49 -22.16 -26.42
C ALA A 61 -47.42 -20.94 -26.62
N ALA A 62 -46.91 -19.85 -27.20
CA ALA A 62 -47.75 -18.73 -27.58
C ALA A 62 -48.63 -19.13 -28.77
N THR A 63 -49.93 -18.89 -28.64
CA THR A 63 -50.90 -19.04 -29.73
C THR A 63 -51.39 -17.67 -30.15
N LYS A 64 -51.67 -17.54 -31.45
CA LYS A 64 -52.29 -16.35 -32.01
C LYS A 64 -53.56 -15.97 -31.24
N PRO A 65 -53.70 -14.74 -30.74
CA PRO A 65 -54.93 -14.29 -30.08
C PRO A 65 -56.13 -14.35 -31.03
N GLU A 66 -57.30 -14.69 -30.50
CA GLU A 66 -58.54 -14.81 -31.27
C GLU A 66 -59.00 -13.46 -31.87
N GLU A 67 -58.51 -12.34 -31.32
CA GLU A 67 -58.79 -10.97 -31.76
C GLU A 67 -57.76 -10.41 -32.75
N TRP A 68 -56.81 -11.21 -33.25
CA TRP A 68 -55.79 -10.75 -34.20
C TRP A 68 -56.25 -10.85 -35.66
N ASP A 69 -56.21 -9.73 -36.39
CA ASP A 69 -56.57 -9.64 -37.81
C ASP A 69 -55.32 -9.60 -38.69
N ASP A 70 -55.08 -10.64 -39.50
CA ASP A 70 -53.88 -10.70 -40.35
C ASP A 70 -53.93 -9.70 -41.52
N ASP A 71 -55.11 -9.23 -41.92
CA ASP A 71 -55.28 -8.27 -43.03
C ASP A 71 -55.01 -6.83 -42.59
N GLU A 72 -55.28 -6.48 -41.31
CA GLU A 72 -55.02 -5.13 -40.75
C GLU A 72 -53.71 -5.04 -39.94
N ASP A 73 -53.36 -6.07 -39.15
CA ASP A 73 -52.17 -6.06 -38.25
C ASP A 73 -50.96 -6.82 -38.83
N GLY A 74 -51.14 -7.58 -39.92
CA GLY A 74 -50.10 -8.39 -40.57
C GLY A 74 -49.96 -9.80 -40.00
N GLU A 75 -49.07 -10.62 -40.57
CA GLU A 75 -48.85 -12.02 -40.15
C GLU A 75 -48.36 -12.07 -38.69
N TRP A 76 -49.13 -12.75 -37.82
CA TRP A 76 -48.82 -12.85 -36.41
C TRP A 76 -47.49 -13.58 -36.17
N GLU A 77 -46.55 -12.91 -35.48
CA GLU A 77 -45.30 -13.52 -35.02
C GLU A 77 -45.34 -13.79 -33.51
N PRO A 78 -45.05 -15.03 -33.06
CA PRO A 78 -44.96 -15.36 -31.64
C PRO A 78 -43.86 -14.56 -30.90
N PRO A 79 -44.11 -14.14 -29.64
CA PRO A 79 -43.16 -13.37 -28.86
C PRO A 79 -41.87 -14.16 -28.57
N LYS A 80 -40.74 -13.44 -28.48
CA LYS A 80 -39.45 -14.04 -28.10
C LYS A 80 -39.29 -14.04 -26.57
N ILE A 81 -39.18 -15.22 -25.99
CA ILE A 81 -38.94 -15.44 -24.55
C ILE A 81 -37.47 -15.70 -24.28
N ASP A 82 -37.04 -15.46 -23.04
CA ASP A 82 -35.67 -15.78 -22.61
C ASP A 82 -35.46 -17.29 -22.68
N ASN A 83 -34.38 -17.70 -23.35
CA ASN A 83 -34.07 -19.09 -23.57
C ASN A 83 -33.49 -19.72 -22.28
N PRO A 84 -34.20 -20.66 -21.62
CA PRO A 84 -33.69 -21.29 -20.40
C PRO A 84 -32.45 -22.15 -20.64
N ALA A 85 -32.17 -22.55 -21.89
CA ALA A 85 -30.98 -23.28 -22.28
C ALA A 85 -29.81 -22.36 -22.71
N PHE A 86 -29.96 -21.04 -22.64
CA PHE A 86 -28.90 -20.08 -22.96
C PHE A 86 -27.71 -20.25 -22.01
N LYS A 87 -26.56 -20.59 -22.58
CA LYS A 87 -25.30 -20.82 -21.84
C LYS A 87 -24.23 -19.79 -22.18
N GLY A 88 -24.57 -18.72 -22.92
CA GLY A 88 -23.63 -17.70 -23.36
C GLY A 88 -22.80 -18.13 -24.58
N GLU A 89 -21.87 -17.26 -24.99
CA GLU A 89 -20.93 -17.56 -26.08
C GLU A 89 -19.99 -18.70 -25.65
N TRP A 90 -19.99 -19.78 -26.42
CA TRP A 90 -19.13 -20.93 -26.12
C TRP A 90 -17.67 -20.59 -26.44
N SER A 91 -16.78 -20.88 -25.51
CA SER A 91 -15.33 -20.80 -25.71
C SER A 91 -14.68 -22.13 -25.31
N PRO A 92 -13.76 -22.69 -26.13
CA PRO A 92 -13.08 -23.93 -25.83
C PRO A 92 -12.23 -23.82 -24.55
N ARG A 93 -12.05 -24.95 -23.86
CA ARG A 93 -11.11 -25.05 -22.73
C ARG A 93 -9.69 -24.72 -23.19
N MET A 94 -8.94 -24.03 -22.35
CA MET A 94 -7.53 -23.73 -22.60
C MET A 94 -6.64 -24.81 -22.00
N ILE A 95 -5.84 -25.49 -22.82
CA ILE A 95 -4.86 -26.51 -22.41
C ILE A 95 -3.44 -25.95 -22.49
N ALA A 96 -2.51 -26.57 -21.74
CA ALA A 96 -1.10 -26.24 -21.85
C ALA A 96 -0.61 -26.55 -23.26
N ASN A 97 0.11 -25.61 -23.87
CA ASN A 97 0.62 -25.75 -25.22
C ASN A 97 1.88 -26.64 -25.21
N PRO A 98 1.85 -27.84 -25.82
CA PRO A 98 3.01 -28.74 -25.82
C PRO A 98 4.23 -28.17 -26.56
N SER A 99 4.01 -27.21 -27.47
CA SER A 99 5.07 -26.53 -28.21
C SER A 99 5.61 -25.28 -27.51
N TYR A 100 5.12 -24.95 -26.31
CA TYR A 100 5.53 -23.75 -25.58
C TYR A 100 7.04 -23.77 -25.30
N SER A 101 7.73 -22.80 -25.89
CA SER A 101 9.19 -22.63 -25.78
C SER A 101 9.59 -21.63 -24.69
N GLY A 102 8.62 -21.04 -23.99
CA GLY A 102 8.85 -19.98 -23.00
C GLY A 102 8.56 -18.58 -23.55
N LYS A 103 8.51 -17.58 -22.68
CA LYS A 103 8.45 -16.17 -23.12
C LYS A 103 9.78 -15.81 -23.78
N TRP A 104 9.74 -15.47 -25.07
CA TRP A 104 10.93 -15.06 -25.79
C TRP A 104 11.51 -13.78 -25.18
N LYS A 105 12.82 -13.73 -25.02
CA LYS A 105 13.60 -12.54 -24.67
C LYS A 105 14.81 -12.48 -25.60
N ALA A 106 15.12 -11.29 -26.10
CA ALA A 106 16.33 -11.07 -26.87
C ALA A 106 17.57 -11.45 -26.05
N ARG A 107 18.61 -11.97 -26.72
CA ARG A 107 19.90 -12.23 -26.10
C ARG A 107 20.49 -10.94 -25.55
N MET A 108 21.13 -11.01 -24.38
CA MET A 108 21.90 -9.90 -23.82
C MET A 108 23.28 -9.90 -24.49
N ILE A 109 23.72 -8.72 -24.95
CA ILE A 109 25.05 -8.50 -25.51
C ILE A 109 25.78 -7.43 -24.71
N PRO A 110 27.13 -7.43 -24.72
CA PRO A 110 27.90 -6.36 -24.11
C PRO A 110 27.46 -5.00 -24.67
N ASN A 111 27.23 -4.05 -23.77
CA ASN A 111 26.85 -2.70 -24.16
C ASN A 111 28.07 -1.95 -24.72
N PRO A 112 28.07 -1.53 -26.01
CA PRO A 112 29.19 -0.78 -26.58
C PRO A 112 29.39 0.59 -25.91
N ASP A 113 28.36 1.13 -25.27
CA ASP A 113 28.43 2.42 -24.56
C ASP A 113 28.91 2.26 -23.10
N PHE A 114 29.07 1.02 -22.61
CA PHE A 114 29.62 0.79 -21.28
C PHE A 114 31.11 1.06 -21.27
N VAL A 115 31.50 2.08 -20.51
CA VAL A 115 32.90 2.41 -20.21
C VAL A 115 33.07 2.38 -18.70
N ASP A 116 33.95 1.52 -18.22
CA ASP A 116 34.24 1.45 -16.79
C ASP A 116 35.01 2.71 -16.35
N ASN A 117 34.55 3.33 -15.26
CA ASN A 117 35.17 4.51 -14.69
C ASN A 117 35.62 4.24 -13.26
N PRO A 118 36.94 4.20 -12.97
CA PRO A 118 37.45 4.03 -11.60
C PRO A 118 37.34 5.29 -10.75
N ASP A 119 37.15 6.46 -11.35
CA ASP A 119 37.17 7.77 -10.69
C ASP A 119 35.77 8.27 -10.30
N LEU A 120 34.74 7.41 -10.27
CA LEU A 120 33.36 7.80 -9.92
C LEU A 120 33.22 8.43 -8.53
N TYR A 121 34.11 8.10 -7.59
CA TYR A 121 34.10 8.64 -6.23
C TYR A 121 34.76 10.03 -6.13
N LYS A 122 35.48 10.46 -7.19
CA LYS A 122 36.38 11.60 -7.14
C LYS A 122 35.62 12.88 -7.47
N TYR A 123 35.78 13.88 -6.61
CA TYR A 123 35.33 15.25 -6.84
C TYR A 123 36.55 16.18 -6.91
N ASP A 124 36.50 17.21 -7.76
CA ASP A 124 37.62 18.14 -7.93
C ASP A 124 37.89 18.97 -6.68
N ASN A 125 36.84 19.45 -6.02
CA ASN A 125 36.94 20.23 -4.78
C ASN A 125 35.61 20.18 -4.00
N ILE A 126 35.71 19.99 -2.68
CA ILE A 126 34.59 20.11 -1.74
C ILE A 126 34.85 21.34 -0.86
N GLY A 127 34.18 22.46 -1.19
CA GLY A 127 34.45 23.76 -0.54
C GLY A 127 33.52 24.11 0.62
N TYR A 128 32.32 23.53 0.68
CA TYR A 128 31.29 23.91 1.65
C TYR A 128 30.53 22.68 2.16
N VAL A 129 30.10 22.75 3.43
CA VAL A 129 29.13 21.84 4.02
C VAL A 129 27.86 22.64 4.27
N GLY A 130 26.75 22.23 3.65
CA GLY A 130 25.46 22.90 3.75
C GLY A 130 24.38 21.95 4.26
N PHE A 131 23.45 22.49 5.05
CA PHE A 131 22.23 21.80 5.47
C PHE A 131 21.04 22.47 4.80
N ASP A 132 20.43 21.79 3.83
CA ASP A 132 19.17 22.19 3.22
C ASP A 132 18.13 21.12 3.55
N VAL A 133 17.24 21.42 4.50
CA VAL A 133 16.26 20.46 5.04
C VAL A 133 14.89 21.10 5.19
N TRP A 134 13.86 20.35 4.79
CA TRP A 134 12.47 20.71 5.06
C TRP A 134 11.99 20.03 6.35
N GLN A 135 11.40 20.82 7.27
CA GLN A 135 10.84 20.29 8.52
C GLN A 135 9.43 20.84 8.77
N VAL A 136 8.50 19.95 9.13
CA VAL A 136 7.15 20.33 9.57
C VAL A 136 7.14 20.73 11.05
N LYS A 137 7.91 20.02 11.87
CA LYS A 137 8.11 20.30 13.30
C LYS A 137 9.59 20.53 13.55
N GLY A 138 9.94 21.73 14.00
CA GLY A 138 11.32 22.06 14.38
C GLY A 138 11.76 21.37 15.68
N GLY A 139 13.05 21.51 16.00
CA GLY A 139 13.67 20.98 17.22
C GLY A 139 14.77 19.96 16.97
N THR A 140 15.07 19.62 15.71
CA THR A 140 16.26 18.83 15.37
C THR A 140 17.51 19.65 15.61
N ILE A 141 18.50 19.04 16.26
CA ILE A 141 19.82 19.61 16.49
C ILE A 141 20.82 18.77 15.71
N PHE A 142 21.64 19.42 14.89
CA PHE A 142 22.80 18.81 14.25
C PHE A 142 24.04 19.29 14.99
N ASP A 143 24.87 18.37 15.46
CA ASP A 143 26.13 18.67 16.14
C ASP A 143 27.17 17.59 15.80
N ASN A 144 28.42 17.83 16.18
CA ASN A 144 29.55 16.92 16.05
C ASN A 144 29.85 16.54 14.58
N ILE A 145 29.86 17.55 13.71
CA ILE A 145 30.16 17.37 12.28
C ILE A 145 31.68 17.24 12.09
N ILE A 146 32.11 16.16 11.43
CA ILE A 146 33.50 15.91 11.05
C ILE A 146 33.58 15.54 9.56
N LEU A 147 34.57 16.10 8.86
CA LEU A 147 34.96 15.73 7.49
C LEU A 147 36.46 15.45 7.50
N THR A 148 36.86 14.19 7.25
CA THR A 148 38.24 13.73 7.27
C THR A 148 38.45 12.64 6.22
N ASP A 149 39.69 12.44 5.78
CA ASP A 149 40.14 11.37 4.89
C ASP A 149 40.65 10.13 5.66
N SER A 150 40.65 10.19 6.99
CA SER A 150 41.14 9.13 7.88
C SER A 150 40.02 8.47 8.67
N ALA A 151 39.78 7.18 8.40
CA ALA A 151 38.83 6.37 9.17
C ALA A 151 39.20 6.32 10.66
N ALA A 152 40.51 6.25 10.98
CA ALA A 152 40.98 6.23 12.36
C ALA A 152 40.67 7.53 13.12
N GLU A 153 40.77 8.69 12.45
CA GLU A 153 40.41 9.97 13.05
C GLU A 153 38.89 10.06 13.31
N ALA A 154 38.09 9.61 12.35
CA ALA A 154 36.64 9.54 12.50
C ALA A 154 36.23 8.60 13.66
N ASP A 155 36.89 7.46 13.81
CA ASP A 155 36.64 6.51 14.91
C ASP A 155 36.99 7.10 16.28
N GLU A 156 38.13 7.77 16.40
CA GLU A 156 38.52 8.47 17.64
C GLU A 156 37.55 9.59 18.00
N PHE A 157 37.08 10.35 17.01
CA PHE A 157 36.07 11.38 17.20
C PHE A 157 34.73 10.77 17.67
N ALA A 158 34.30 9.67 17.04
CA ALA A 158 33.06 8.98 17.39
C ALA A 158 33.06 8.40 18.81
N LYS A 159 34.21 7.97 19.35
CA LYS A 159 34.33 7.51 20.75
C LYS A 159 33.90 8.58 21.75
N LYS A 160 34.29 9.85 21.53
CA LYS A 160 33.93 10.96 22.42
C LYS A 160 32.42 11.19 22.42
N TRP A 161 31.81 11.15 21.24
CA TRP A 161 30.36 11.29 21.10
C TRP A 161 29.58 10.12 21.72
N LYS A 162 30.08 8.88 21.59
CA LYS A 162 29.42 7.70 22.21
C LYS A 162 29.27 7.86 23.73
N VAL A 163 30.28 8.43 24.40
CA VAL A 163 30.21 8.71 25.84
C VAL A 163 29.10 9.71 26.15
N LEU A 164 29.08 10.85 25.45
CA LEU A 164 28.06 11.90 25.65
C LEU A 164 26.65 11.41 25.36
N ARG A 165 26.47 10.60 24.31
CA ARG A 165 25.19 10.02 23.94
C ARG A 165 24.61 9.14 25.04
N GLU A 166 25.40 8.28 25.66
CA GLU A 166 24.90 7.40 26.73
C GLU A 166 24.44 8.23 27.94
N GLU A 167 25.15 9.32 28.27
CA GLU A 167 24.73 10.26 29.30
C GLU A 167 23.44 10.99 28.91
N GLU A 168 23.36 11.51 27.68
CA GLU A 168 22.19 12.22 27.16
C GLU A 168 20.96 11.31 27.17
N LYS A 169 21.08 10.08 26.68
CA LYS A 169 20.02 9.07 26.69
C LYS A 169 19.52 8.80 28.11
N ALA A 170 20.43 8.71 29.09
CA ALA A 170 20.05 8.54 30.49
C ALA A 170 19.32 9.78 31.06
N GLN A 171 19.71 10.99 30.67
CA GLN A 171 19.02 12.22 31.09
C GLN A 171 17.64 12.35 30.44
N ILE A 172 17.52 12.06 29.15
CA ILE A 172 16.25 12.04 28.42
C ILE A 172 15.31 11.02 29.07
N ALA A 173 15.76 9.79 29.33
CA ALA A 173 14.94 8.79 30.00
C ALA A 173 14.45 9.23 31.38
N LYS A 174 15.29 9.93 32.16
CA LYS A 174 14.89 10.53 33.45
C LYS A 174 13.86 11.64 33.27
N ALA A 175 14.07 12.53 32.32
CA ALA A 175 13.17 13.65 32.03
C ALA A 175 11.80 13.13 31.56
N ASP A 176 11.78 12.15 30.66
CA ASP A 176 10.56 11.51 30.15
C ASP A 176 9.80 10.79 31.27
N ALA A 177 10.49 10.03 32.12
CA ALA A 177 9.88 9.39 33.27
C ALA A 177 9.27 10.41 34.25
N ALA A 178 9.98 11.50 34.53
CA ALA A 178 9.49 12.57 35.39
C ALA A 178 8.28 13.30 34.78
N GLN A 179 8.30 13.57 33.47
CA GLN A 179 7.17 14.17 32.76
C GLN A 179 5.95 13.25 32.76
N GLN A 180 6.15 11.95 32.54
CA GLN A 180 5.08 10.96 32.57
C GLN A 180 4.48 10.84 33.98
N GLU A 181 5.31 10.80 35.01
CA GLU A 181 4.85 10.80 36.41
C GLU A 181 4.05 12.07 36.74
N ALA A 182 4.55 13.25 36.33
CA ALA A 182 3.87 14.52 36.53
C ALA A 182 2.52 14.57 35.78
N PHE A 183 2.47 14.05 34.56
CA PHE A 183 1.25 13.97 33.75
C PHE A 183 0.21 13.05 34.41
N GLU A 184 0.60 11.86 34.86
CA GLU A 184 -0.31 10.93 35.54
C GLU A 184 -0.80 11.50 36.88
N LYS A 185 0.07 12.16 37.66
CA LYS A 185 -0.35 12.89 38.88
C LYS A 185 -1.36 13.98 38.57
N ALA A 186 -1.13 14.79 37.53
CA ALA A 186 -2.03 15.85 37.12
C ALA A 186 -3.39 15.30 36.65
N LYS A 187 -3.38 14.21 35.88
CA LYS A 187 -4.58 13.50 35.42
C LYS A 187 -5.38 12.92 36.58
N ALA A 188 -4.73 12.24 37.52
CA ALA A 188 -5.35 11.71 38.73
C ALA A 188 -5.95 12.83 39.60
N ALA A 189 -5.22 13.93 39.79
CA ALA A 189 -5.72 15.10 40.53
C ALA A 189 -6.95 15.73 39.85
N ARG A 190 -6.95 15.84 38.52
CA ARG A 190 -8.11 16.34 37.76
C ARG A 190 -9.31 15.41 37.89
N ALA A 191 -9.11 14.10 37.80
CA ALA A 191 -10.16 13.11 37.98
C ALA A 191 -10.75 13.14 39.40
N ALA A 192 -9.91 13.25 40.43
CA ALA A 192 -10.36 13.37 41.82
C ALA A 192 -11.16 14.65 42.07
N ARG A 193 -10.73 15.79 41.49
CA ARG A 193 -11.48 17.05 41.55
C ARG A 193 -12.84 16.94 40.84
N ALA A 194 -12.89 16.28 39.68
CA ALA A 194 -14.14 16.05 38.96
C ALA A 194 -15.13 15.20 39.79
N LYS A 195 -14.67 14.08 40.39
CA LYS A 195 -15.51 13.25 41.26
C LYS A 195 -16.03 14.01 42.48
N LYS A 196 -15.18 14.79 43.15
CA LYS A 196 -15.62 15.62 44.30
C LYS A 196 -16.67 16.65 43.89
N ALA A 197 -16.51 17.29 42.73
CA ALA A 197 -17.49 18.25 42.22
C ALA A 197 -18.84 17.58 41.90
N GLU A 198 -18.81 16.35 41.39
CA GLU A 198 -20.01 15.54 41.12
C GLU A 198 -20.71 15.09 42.42
N GLU A 199 -19.96 14.65 43.43
CA GLU A 199 -20.51 14.29 44.74
C GLU A 199 -21.13 15.50 45.47
N GLU A 200 -20.49 16.68 45.40
CA GLU A 200 -21.04 17.90 45.98
C GLU A 200 -22.30 18.38 45.25
N SER A 201 -22.35 18.25 43.92
CA SER A 201 -23.55 18.57 43.15
C SER A 201 -24.70 17.62 43.49
N GLY A 202 -24.43 16.31 43.60
CA GLY A 202 -25.39 15.30 44.02
C GLY A 202 -25.93 15.53 45.43
N LYS A 203 -25.06 15.89 46.39
CA LYS A 203 -25.48 16.26 47.76
C LYS A 203 -26.32 17.54 47.80
N LYS A 204 -26.00 18.55 46.97
CA LYS A 204 -26.83 19.76 46.84
C LYS A 204 -28.19 19.45 46.21
N ALA A 205 -28.24 18.56 45.21
CA ALA A 205 -29.48 18.13 44.58
C ALA A 205 -30.39 17.35 45.55
N SER A 206 -29.84 16.39 46.30
CA SER A 206 -30.60 15.61 47.29
C SER A 206 -31.09 16.47 48.46
N LYS A 207 -30.27 17.39 48.96
CA LYS A 207 -30.69 18.34 50.01
C LYS A 207 -31.77 19.31 49.53
N LYS A 208 -31.76 19.68 48.24
CA LYS A 208 -32.83 20.48 47.62
C LYS A 208 -34.12 19.67 47.50
N ALA A 209 -34.05 18.42 47.05
CA ALA A 209 -35.21 17.52 46.95
C ALA A 209 -35.87 17.25 48.31
N ALA A 210 -35.09 16.91 49.35
CA ALA A 210 -35.62 16.66 50.69
C ALA A 210 -36.28 17.90 51.31
N LYS A 211 -35.79 19.11 50.99
CA LYS A 211 -36.40 20.38 51.43
C LYS A 211 -37.71 20.69 50.70
N THR A 212 -37.88 20.19 49.48
CA THR A 212 -39.13 20.31 48.71
C THR A 212 -40.19 19.34 49.22
N GLU A 213 -39.83 18.09 49.54
CA GLU A 213 -40.77 17.09 50.08
C GLU A 213 -41.25 17.43 51.50
N THR A 214 -40.36 17.88 52.39
CA THR A 214 -40.75 18.31 53.75
C THR A 214 -41.66 19.53 53.76
N LYS A 215 -41.53 20.42 52.78
CA LYS A 215 -42.43 21.57 52.62
C LYS A 215 -43.82 21.14 52.14
N SER A 216 -43.88 20.16 51.23
CA SER A 216 -45.15 19.57 50.76
C SER A 216 -45.90 18.82 51.87
N ALA A 217 -45.20 18.08 52.73
CA ALA A 217 -45.82 17.33 53.82
C ALA A 217 -46.36 18.22 54.96
N SER A 218 -45.83 19.44 55.13
CA SER A 218 -46.33 20.40 56.11
C SER A 218 -47.54 21.23 55.64
N GLU A 219 -47.90 21.14 54.35
CA GLU A 219 -49.06 21.83 53.77
C GLU A 219 -50.32 20.93 53.69
N GLU A 220 -50.23 19.64 54.05
CA GLU A 220 -51.34 18.66 54.02
C GLU A 220 -51.84 18.17 55.41
N LEU A 221 -51.38 18.78 56.52
CA LEU A 221 -51.86 18.54 57.90
C LEU A 221 -52.51 19.81 58.47
#